data_AF-A0A1Q5LJJ3-F1
#
_entry.id   AF-A0A1Q5LJJ3-F1
#
_cell.length_a   1.000
_cell.length_b   1.000
_cell.length_c   1.000
_cell.angle_alpha   90.00
_cell.angle_beta   90.00
_cell.angle_gamma   90.00
#
_symmetry.space_group_name_H-M   'P 1'
#
loop_
_entity.id
_entity.type
_entity.pdbx_description
1 polymer ?
#
loop_
_entity_poly.entity_id
_entity_poly.type
_entity_poly.pdbx_seq_one_letter_code
_entity_poly.pdbx_strand_id
1 'polypeptide(L)'
;MRVTRVSADTVELTLSAIHPDAGEPSASAAFAMRLLADTDPERLEREAGPRAYWDPVALAAYADRVIAAVSVTARHRLPFDEGAARRAVEAELRARGFDPTDAGAWQAAFLEAWSALWQDPDRVPSVVLEIEPADLSWMSGTVPGREWDTAAYG
;
A
#
# COMPACT_ATOMS: atom_id res chain seq x y z
N MET A 1 -2.37 2.10 4.34
CA MET A 1 -1.93 3.30 3.60
C MET A 1 -2.15 4.54 4.46
N ARG A 2 -1.36 5.60 4.28
CA ARG A 2 -1.43 6.83 5.08
C ARG A 2 -1.26 8.09 4.24
N VAL A 3 -2.01 9.15 4.54
CA VAL A 3 -1.80 10.49 3.98
C VAL A 3 -0.64 11.16 4.72
N THR A 4 0.46 11.45 4.03
CA THR A 4 1.60 12.14 4.61
C THR A 4 1.51 13.65 4.48
N ARG A 5 0.96 14.12 3.35
CA ARG A 5 0.86 15.55 3.05
C ARG A 5 -0.36 15.84 2.20
N VAL A 6 -0.96 17.00 2.44
CA VAL A 6 -1.99 17.59 1.57
C VAL A 6 -1.56 19.01 1.26
N SER A 7 -1.45 19.34 -0.02
CA SER A 7 -1.17 20.68 -0.54
C SER A 7 -2.43 21.22 -1.24
N ALA A 8 -2.34 22.41 -1.87
CA ALA A 8 -3.48 22.99 -2.59
C ALA A 8 -3.88 22.16 -3.82
N ASP A 9 -2.92 21.47 -4.42
CA ASP A 9 -2.98 20.81 -5.72
C ASP A 9 -2.46 19.37 -5.71
N THR A 10 -1.93 18.88 -4.57
CA THR A 10 -1.38 17.53 -4.45
C THR A 10 -1.77 16.84 -3.15
N VAL A 11 -1.80 15.51 -3.18
CA VAL A 11 -1.79 14.66 -1.98
C VAL A 11 -0.63 13.68 -2.06
N GLU A 12 0.09 13.52 -0.95
CA GLU A 12 1.09 12.46 -0.80
C GLU A 12 0.53 11.33 0.06
N LEU A 13 0.66 10.10 -0.44
CA LEU A 13 0.26 8.87 0.23
C LEU A 13 1.48 7.98 0.43
N THR A 14 1.71 7.51 1.66
CA THR A 14 2.59 6.38 1.92
C THR A 14 1.80 5.09 1.83
N LEU A 15 2.25 4.22 0.93
CA LEU A 15 1.65 2.93 0.66
C LEU A 15 2.65 1.83 1.05
N SER A 16 2.30 1.04 2.06
CA SER A 16 3.14 -0.04 2.60
C SER A 16 2.55 -1.40 2.21
N ALA A 17 3.41 -2.34 1.86
CA ALA A 17 3.00 -3.70 1.50
C ALA A 17 2.50 -4.45 2.74
N ILE A 18 1.40 -5.19 2.58
CA ILE A 18 0.84 -6.06 3.63
C ILE A 18 1.18 -7.54 3.42
N HIS A 19 1.79 -7.89 2.28
CA HIS A 19 2.19 -9.25 1.92
C HIS A 19 3.44 -9.20 1.00
N PRO A 20 4.34 -10.22 1.01
CA PRO A 20 5.48 -10.28 0.10
C PRO A 20 5.11 -10.24 -1.38
N ASP A 21 3.90 -10.66 -1.73
CA ASP A 21 3.41 -10.71 -3.11
C ASP A 21 2.85 -9.37 -3.61
N ALA A 22 2.81 -8.32 -2.78
CA ALA A 22 2.20 -7.03 -3.12
C ALA A 22 2.84 -6.32 -4.33
N GLY A 23 4.00 -6.79 -4.81
CA GLY A 23 4.65 -6.29 -6.02
C GLY A 23 5.07 -4.82 -5.93
N GLU A 24 5.42 -4.21 -7.07
CA GLU A 24 5.64 -2.76 -7.15
C GLU A 24 4.29 -2.07 -7.45
N PRO A 25 3.90 -1.03 -6.69
CA PRO A 25 2.64 -0.34 -6.91
C PRO A 25 2.67 0.45 -8.23
N SER A 26 1.53 0.48 -8.91
CA SER A 26 1.39 1.15 -10.20
C SER A 26 1.31 2.67 -10.03
N ALA A 27 2.12 3.42 -10.79
CA ALA A 27 2.01 4.89 -10.87
C ALA A 27 0.97 5.34 -11.91
N SER A 28 -0.20 4.71 -11.93
CA SER A 28 -1.27 5.01 -12.90
C SER A 28 -2.43 5.77 -12.25
N ALA A 29 -3.14 6.57 -13.06
CA ALA A 29 -4.37 7.25 -12.63
C ALA A 29 -5.41 6.25 -12.09
N ALA A 30 -5.61 5.12 -12.77
CA ALA A 30 -6.54 4.08 -12.34
C ALA A 30 -6.19 3.53 -10.95
N PHE A 31 -4.90 3.30 -10.68
CA PHE A 31 -4.43 2.85 -9.37
C PHE A 31 -4.66 3.90 -8.29
N ALA A 32 -4.26 5.16 -8.53
CA ALA A 32 -4.52 6.26 -7.60
C ALA A 32 -6.02 6.43 -7.32
N MET A 33 -6.86 6.35 -8.35
CA MET A 33 -8.31 6.42 -8.20
C MET A 33 -8.85 5.28 -7.33
N ARG A 34 -8.33 4.06 -7.50
CA ARG A 34 -8.68 2.93 -6.62
C ARG A 34 -8.34 3.21 -5.16
N LEU A 35 -7.13 3.71 -4.90
CA LEU A 35 -6.67 4.05 -3.54
C LEU A 35 -7.58 5.08 -2.86
N LEU A 36 -8.02 6.10 -3.61
CA LEU A 36 -8.93 7.12 -3.11
C LEU A 36 -10.35 6.58 -2.91
N ALA A 37 -10.84 5.78 -3.86
CA ALA A 37 -12.15 5.16 -3.80
C ALA A 37 -12.31 4.18 -2.62
N ASP A 38 -11.21 3.60 -2.11
CA ASP A 38 -11.26 2.77 -0.89
C ASP A 38 -11.79 3.55 0.34
N THR A 39 -11.74 4.89 0.31
CA THR A 39 -12.32 5.72 1.39
C THR A 39 -13.82 5.99 1.24
N ASP A 40 -14.35 5.92 0.02
CA ASP A 40 -15.76 6.14 -0.32
C ASP A 40 -16.10 5.44 -1.65
N PRO A 41 -16.28 4.10 -1.63
CA PRO A 41 -16.53 3.35 -2.87
C PRO A 41 -17.90 3.69 -3.46
N GLU A 42 -18.86 4.08 -2.63
CA GLU A 42 -20.20 4.49 -3.07
C GLU A 42 -20.15 5.75 -3.91
N ARG A 43 -19.27 6.71 -3.58
CA ARG A 43 -19.05 7.90 -4.42
C ARG A 43 -18.58 7.52 -5.82
N LEU A 44 -17.63 6.61 -5.94
CA LEU A 44 -17.17 6.15 -7.23
C LEU A 44 -18.33 5.50 -8.02
N GLU A 45 -19.14 4.66 -7.39
CA GLU A 45 -20.29 4.05 -8.07
C GLU A 45 -21.36 5.07 -8.50
N ARG A 46 -21.57 6.13 -7.71
CA ARG A 46 -22.49 7.23 -8.09
C ARG A 46 -21.98 8.03 -9.29
N GLU A 47 -20.68 8.30 -9.37
CA GLU A 47 -20.11 9.20 -10.38
C GLU A 47 -19.64 8.49 -11.65
N ALA A 48 -19.09 7.28 -11.54
CA ALA A 48 -18.57 6.48 -12.64
C ALA A 48 -19.53 5.37 -13.11
N GLY A 49 -20.58 5.10 -12.33
CA GLY A 49 -21.62 4.11 -12.63
C GLY A 49 -21.52 2.83 -11.79
N PRO A 50 -22.56 1.98 -11.84
CA PRO A 50 -22.63 0.77 -11.03
C PRO A 50 -21.44 -0.15 -11.29
N ARG A 51 -20.83 -0.67 -10.21
CA ARG A 51 -19.67 -1.57 -10.26
C ARG A 51 -18.40 -0.97 -10.84
N ALA A 52 -18.33 0.35 -11.07
CA ALA A 52 -17.13 1.00 -11.62
C ALA A 52 -15.88 0.74 -10.77
N TYR A 53 -16.04 0.56 -9.45
CA TYR A 53 -14.96 0.14 -8.57
C TYR A 53 -14.33 -1.19 -9.05
N TRP A 54 -15.15 -2.19 -9.39
CA TRP A 54 -14.70 -3.53 -9.78
C TRP A 54 -14.43 -3.71 -11.28
N ASP A 55 -14.81 -2.76 -12.11
CA ASP A 55 -14.57 -2.77 -13.55
C ASP A 55 -13.29 -1.96 -13.87
N PRO A 56 -12.16 -2.61 -14.21
CA PRO A 56 -10.91 -1.91 -14.45
C PRO A 56 -10.96 -0.96 -15.66
N VAL A 57 -11.83 -1.24 -16.65
CA VAL A 57 -11.97 -0.37 -17.83
C VAL A 57 -12.76 0.87 -17.46
N ALA A 58 -13.87 0.71 -16.73
CA ALA A 58 -14.68 1.84 -16.28
C ALA A 58 -13.91 2.71 -15.28
N LEU A 59 -13.18 2.09 -14.35
CA LEU A 59 -12.30 2.78 -13.41
C LEU A 59 -11.24 3.60 -14.14
N ALA A 60 -10.52 3.02 -15.11
CA ALA A 60 -9.48 3.73 -15.84
C ALA A 60 -10.03 4.92 -16.61
N ALA A 61 -11.14 4.75 -17.34
CA ALA A 61 -11.76 5.84 -18.10
C ALA A 61 -12.26 7.00 -17.22
N TYR A 62 -12.71 6.69 -16.00
CA TYR A 62 -13.13 7.71 -15.04
C TYR A 62 -11.93 8.35 -14.32
N ALA A 63 -10.89 7.56 -14.00
CA ALA A 63 -9.68 8.04 -13.34
C ALA A 63 -8.97 9.14 -14.12
N ASP A 64 -8.92 9.05 -15.45
CA ASP A 64 -8.31 10.08 -16.32
C ASP A 64 -9.03 11.45 -16.24
N ARG A 65 -10.25 11.49 -15.69
CA ARG A 65 -11.00 12.74 -15.45
C ARG A 65 -10.74 13.34 -14.08
N VAL A 66 -10.34 12.50 -13.12
CA VAL A 66 -10.20 12.87 -11.71
C VAL A 66 -8.73 13.09 -11.34
N ILE A 67 -7.81 12.37 -11.96
CA ILE A 67 -6.38 12.36 -11.67
C ILE A 67 -5.63 12.92 -12.87
N ALA A 68 -4.97 14.06 -12.70
CA ALA A 68 -4.14 14.68 -13.71
C ALA A 68 -2.78 13.97 -13.84
N ALA A 69 -2.17 13.62 -12.70
CA ALA A 69 -0.89 12.92 -12.67
C ALA A 69 -0.71 12.09 -11.40
N VAL A 70 0.14 11.06 -11.51
CA VAL A 70 0.59 10.22 -10.39
C VAL A 70 2.08 10.00 -10.54
N SER A 71 2.84 10.18 -9.47
CA SER A 71 4.26 9.91 -9.46
C SER A 71 4.68 9.14 -8.20
N VAL A 72 5.72 8.32 -8.32
CA VAL A 72 6.39 7.71 -7.15
C VAL A 72 7.56 8.60 -6.77
N THR A 73 7.44 9.29 -5.64
CA THR A 73 8.45 10.26 -5.18
C THR A 73 9.51 9.63 -4.27
N ALA A 74 9.16 8.53 -3.59
CA ALA A 74 10.11 7.76 -2.80
C ALA A 74 9.81 6.25 -2.84
N ARG A 75 10.86 5.45 -2.68
CA ARG A 75 10.80 3.98 -2.55
C ARG A 75 11.63 3.56 -1.35
N HIS A 76 11.09 2.66 -0.55
CA HIS A 76 11.76 2.08 0.60
C HIS A 76 11.68 0.56 0.52
N ARG A 77 12.84 -0.09 0.68
CA ARG A 77 12.97 -1.56 0.69
C ARG A 77 12.36 -2.26 -0.55
N LEU A 78 12.45 -1.60 -1.70
CA LEU A 78 12.06 -2.12 -3.01
C LEU A 78 13.28 -2.23 -3.94
N PRO A 79 13.40 -3.31 -4.73
CA PRO A 79 12.56 -4.51 -4.70
C PRO A 79 12.73 -5.28 -3.37
N PHE A 80 11.69 -6.00 -2.94
CA PHE A 80 11.74 -6.80 -1.72
C PHE A 80 12.47 -8.13 -1.98
N ASP A 81 13.55 -8.38 -1.25
CA ASP A 81 14.23 -9.68 -1.25
C ASP A 81 13.69 -10.54 -0.10
N GLU A 82 12.66 -11.33 -0.39
CA GLU A 82 12.05 -12.25 0.59
C GLU A 82 13.08 -13.22 1.18
N GLY A 83 14.03 -13.70 0.36
CA GLY A 83 15.08 -14.59 0.81
C GLY A 83 15.99 -13.93 1.85
N ALA A 84 16.41 -12.69 1.61
CA ALA A 84 17.19 -11.92 2.58
C ALA A 84 16.40 -11.61 3.85
N ALA A 85 15.12 -11.25 3.72
CA ALA A 85 14.25 -11.00 4.87
C ALA A 85 14.08 -12.26 5.73
N ARG A 86 13.84 -13.42 5.12
CA ARG A 86 13.75 -14.71 5.83
C ARG A 86 15.04 -15.02 6.58
N ARG A 87 16.21 -14.90 5.91
CA ARG A 87 17.52 -15.10 6.55
C ARG A 87 17.75 -14.16 7.74
N ALA A 88 17.30 -12.91 7.64
CA ALA A 88 17.41 -11.95 8.73
C ALA A 88 16.54 -12.35 9.94
N VAL A 89 15.30 -12.79 9.71
CA VAL A 89 14.42 -13.31 10.76
C VAL A 89 15.02 -14.55 11.41
N GLU A 90 15.53 -15.50 10.63
CA GLU A 90 16.19 -16.69 11.20
C GLU A 90 17.43 -16.33 12.04
N ALA A 91 18.22 -15.33 11.60
CA ALA A 91 19.38 -14.87 12.36
C ALA A 91 18.95 -14.24 13.70
N GLU A 92 17.86 -13.46 13.71
CA GLU A 92 17.27 -12.89 14.93
C GLU A 92 16.81 -13.99 15.90
N LEU A 93 16.15 -15.03 15.40
CA LEU A 93 15.69 -16.16 16.22
C LEU A 93 16.85 -16.96 16.83
N ARG A 94 17.90 -17.24 16.04
CA ARG A 94 19.12 -17.87 16.57
C ARG A 94 19.76 -17.02 17.67
N ALA A 95 19.83 -15.70 17.47
CA ALA A 95 20.35 -14.78 18.48
C ALA A 95 19.50 -14.74 19.76
N ARG A 96 18.19 -15.00 19.64
CA ARG A 96 17.25 -15.17 20.77
C ARG A 96 17.29 -16.55 21.42
N GLY A 97 18.12 -17.47 20.91
CA GLY A 97 18.32 -18.81 21.48
C GLY A 97 17.40 -19.89 20.94
N PHE A 98 16.64 -19.65 19.87
CA PHE A 98 15.86 -20.70 19.22
C PHE A 98 16.75 -21.67 18.45
N ASP A 99 16.52 -22.98 18.63
CA ASP A 99 17.22 -24.05 17.95
C ASP A 99 16.42 -24.51 16.71
N PRO A 100 16.98 -24.44 15.49
CA PRO A 100 16.32 -24.94 14.28
C PRO A 100 15.99 -26.44 14.28
N THR A 101 16.61 -27.23 15.16
CA THR A 101 16.34 -28.67 15.28
C THR A 101 15.05 -28.97 16.05
N ASP A 102 14.58 -28.04 16.89
CA ASP A 102 13.22 -28.07 17.43
C ASP A 102 12.26 -27.50 16.40
N ALA A 103 11.84 -28.35 15.45
CA ALA A 103 11.00 -27.93 14.34
C ALA A 103 9.69 -27.26 14.78
N GLY A 104 9.12 -27.66 15.92
CA GLY A 104 7.86 -27.10 16.44
C GLY A 104 8.06 -25.68 16.98
N ALA A 105 9.01 -25.51 17.91
CA ALA A 105 9.30 -24.21 18.50
C ALA A 105 9.87 -23.24 17.46
N TRP A 106 10.75 -23.72 16.57
CA TRP A 106 11.33 -22.94 15.49
C TRP A 106 10.26 -22.40 14.53
N GLN A 107 9.38 -23.28 14.04
CA GLN A 107 8.34 -22.87 13.10
C GLN A 107 7.37 -21.87 13.73
N ALA A 108 6.97 -22.07 14.98
CA ALA A 108 6.09 -21.15 15.69
C ALA A 108 6.74 -19.76 15.82
N ALA A 109 7.99 -19.71 16.30
CA ALA A 109 8.72 -18.45 16.48
C ALA A 109 9.01 -17.74 15.14
N PHE A 110 9.29 -18.51 14.08
CA PHE A 110 9.46 -17.97 12.74
C PHE A 110 8.18 -17.34 12.21
N LEU A 111 7.03 -18.01 12.31
CA LEU A 111 5.76 -17.43 11.85
C LEU A 111 5.39 -16.16 12.62
N GLU A 112 5.63 -16.13 13.92
CA GLU A 112 5.41 -14.94 14.75
C GLU A 112 6.31 -13.78 14.29
N ALA A 113 7.62 -14.01 14.18
CA ALA A 113 8.57 -12.97 13.76
C ALA A 113 8.35 -12.52 12.31
N TRP A 114 7.98 -13.46 11.42
CA TRP A 114 7.64 -13.15 10.04
C TRP A 114 6.38 -12.30 9.96
N SER A 115 5.32 -12.65 10.70
CA SER A 115 4.10 -11.84 10.76
C SER A 115 4.36 -10.46 11.35
N ALA A 116 5.21 -10.36 12.37
CA ALA A 116 5.56 -9.09 13.00
C ALA A 116 6.32 -8.15 12.03
N LEU A 117 7.15 -8.70 11.13
CA LEU A 117 7.80 -7.92 10.08
C LEU A 117 6.77 -7.19 9.21
N TRP A 118 5.68 -7.87 8.83
CA TRP A 118 4.63 -7.29 7.96
C TRP A 118 3.72 -6.29 8.66
N GLN A 119 3.74 -6.25 9.98
CA GLN A 119 3.01 -5.27 10.79
C GLN A 119 3.83 -4.01 11.09
N ASP A 120 5.13 -4.02 10.79
CA ASP A 120 6.04 -2.90 11.03
C ASP A 120 6.25 -2.09 9.74
N PRO A 121 5.64 -0.88 9.63
CA PRO A 121 5.72 -0.05 8.43
C PRO A 121 7.16 0.39 8.08
N ASP A 122 8.10 0.37 9.03
CA ASP A 122 9.51 0.73 8.80
C ASP A 122 10.35 -0.44 8.26
N ARG A 123 9.81 -1.66 8.33
CA ARG A 123 10.48 -2.90 7.90
C ARG A 123 9.93 -3.45 6.60
N VAL A 124 8.71 -3.09 6.22
CA VAL A 124 8.09 -3.54 4.97
C VAL A 124 8.45 -2.66 3.77
N PRO A 125 8.34 -3.20 2.55
CA PRO A 125 8.34 -2.39 1.32
C PRO A 125 7.30 -1.28 1.38
N SER A 126 7.69 -0.08 0.99
CA SER A 126 6.76 1.02 0.87
C SER A 126 7.16 1.99 -0.24
N VAL A 127 6.17 2.73 -0.73
CA VAL A 127 6.34 3.84 -1.66
C VAL A 127 5.65 5.08 -1.14
N VAL A 128 6.14 6.24 -1.56
CA VAL A 128 5.39 7.48 -1.47
C VAL A 128 4.86 7.81 -2.86
N LEU A 129 3.54 7.92 -2.98
CA LEU A 129 2.83 8.35 -4.17
C LEU A 129 2.45 9.81 -4.01
N GLU A 130 2.77 10.64 -4.99
CA GLU A 130 2.20 11.97 -5.14
C GLU A 130 1.12 11.89 -6.21
N ILE A 131 -0.07 12.40 -5.87
CA ILE A 131 -1.25 12.40 -6.73
C ILE A 131 -1.67 13.85 -6.96
N GLU A 132 -1.73 14.23 -8.22
CA GLU A 132 -2.25 15.52 -8.69
C GLU A 132 -3.70 15.31 -9.18
N PRO A 133 -4.73 15.70 -8.41
CA PRO A 133 -6.12 15.65 -8.87
C PRO A 133 -6.40 16.71 -9.96
N ALA A 134 -7.10 16.28 -11.01
CA ALA A 134 -7.82 17.18 -11.92
C ALA A 134 -9.14 17.68 -11.29
N ASP A 135 -9.77 16.86 -10.44
CA ASP A 135 -10.96 17.21 -9.67
C ASP A 135 -10.64 17.22 -8.16
N LEU A 136 -10.42 18.42 -7.61
CA LEU A 136 -10.09 18.64 -6.20
C LEU A 136 -11.19 18.18 -5.23
N SER A 137 -12.44 18.01 -5.70
CA SER A 137 -13.50 17.53 -4.82
C SER A 137 -13.24 16.11 -4.31
N TRP A 138 -12.46 15.31 -5.04
CA TRP A 138 -12.01 13.99 -4.61
C TRP A 138 -10.98 14.02 -3.47
N MET A 139 -10.37 15.18 -3.19
CA MET A 139 -9.51 15.41 -2.03
C MET A 139 -10.27 15.93 -0.80
N SER A 140 -11.56 16.22 -0.93
CA SER A 140 -12.36 16.74 0.18
C SER A 140 -12.40 15.73 1.34
N GLY A 141 -12.00 16.16 2.53
CA GLY A 141 -11.91 15.29 3.72
C GLY A 141 -10.62 14.46 3.81
N THR A 142 -9.69 14.60 2.86
CA THR A 142 -8.34 14.06 2.98
C THR A 142 -7.51 15.01 3.85
N VAL A 143 -7.00 14.48 4.96
CA VAL A 143 -6.20 15.25 5.92
C VAL A 143 -4.90 14.49 6.24
N PRO A 144 -3.78 15.21 6.50
CA PRO A 144 -2.55 14.56 6.93
C PRO A 144 -2.77 13.67 8.16
N GLY A 145 -2.17 12.48 8.14
CA GLY A 145 -2.30 11.48 9.20
C GLY A 145 -3.51 10.57 9.08
N ARG A 146 -4.41 10.79 8.12
CA ARG A 146 -5.50 9.83 7.85
C ARG A 146 -4.93 8.51 7.33
N GLU A 147 -5.47 7.41 7.84
CA GLU A 147 -5.05 6.05 7.51
C GLU A 147 -6.26 5.21 7.08
N TRP A 148 -6.04 4.31 6.13
CA TRP A 148 -6.99 3.28 5.75
C TRP A 148 -6.28 2.09 5.11
N ASP A 149 -6.94 0.94 5.21
CA ASP A 149 -6.52 -0.28 4.52
C ASP A 149 -6.92 -0.20 3.05
N THR A 150 -6.05 -0.71 2.19
CA THR A 150 -6.31 -0.77 0.76
C THR A 150 -6.05 -2.17 0.25
N ALA A 151 -7.02 -2.72 -0.47
CA ALA A 151 -6.86 -3.98 -1.19
C ALA A 151 -6.21 -3.75 -2.57
N ALA A 152 -5.92 -2.51 -2.95
CA ALA A 152 -5.25 -2.21 -4.21
C ALA A 152 -3.78 -2.63 -4.19
N TYR A 153 -3.17 -2.69 -3.00
CA TYR A 153 -1.76 -3.02 -2.80
C TYR A 153 -1.61 -4.08 -1.70
N GLY A 154 -1.95 -5.31 -2.08
CA GLY A 154 -1.96 -6.50 -1.22
C GLY A 154 -2.36 -7.73 -1.98
#